data_AF-A0A926BZE7-F1
#
_entry.id   AF-A0A926BZE7-F1
#
_cell.length_a   1.000
_cell.length_b   1.000
_cell.length_c   1.000
_cell.angle_alpha   90.00
_cell.angle_beta   90.00
_cell.angle_gamma   90.00
#
_symmetry.space_group_name_H-M   'P 1'
#
loop_
_entity.id
_entity.type
_entity.pdbx_description
1 polymer ?
#
loop_
_entity_poly.entity_id
_entity_poly.type
_entity_poly.pdbx_seq_one_letter_code
_entity_poly.pdbx_strand_id
1 'polypeptide(L)'
;MRLHSLLLSLLISATAFAQTGAPTKRPLTHADYDRWQSVRSEKMSDNGRWICYQIDPQEGDGVLELKSADGTKTTRFPRGYMAQFTADNQFLLMRLKAPFADTRKAKLKKTKPDQMPKDSLLALNLATGQTTKLPNVKSFMLGKEGGSWVAITQGRREEKPAKMVSAKDTTAPAGLPTTATKKITPTKSKSDDLTLLNLADGSRRTFRYVSNVAMSANGQTIFYSKDALSDSLKLAQPGAPDRPGVYQFDLATRQEVIVDTNAKFRQYKGLSVDKIGAQLAWMASADSAGAEAKAFALYYKNLRPAPKSTAKRPKSTVSVTPFQTLADTATLPNHWSVNEFSAPRFSDDGQRLYFSTSPIAQRARKDTLTPDDEKVK
;
A
#
# COMPACT_ATOMS: atom_id res chain seq x y z
N MET A 1 -10.06 79.17 -32.47
CA MET A 1 -10.98 78.15 -33.04
C MET A 1 -10.26 77.07 -33.86
N ARG A 2 -9.77 77.31 -35.10
CA ARG A 2 -9.31 76.24 -36.02
C ARG A 2 -8.36 75.18 -35.43
N LEU A 3 -7.42 75.55 -34.54
CA LEU A 3 -6.50 74.60 -33.91
C LEU A 3 -7.20 73.58 -32.99
N HIS A 4 -8.28 73.98 -32.29
CA HIS A 4 -9.04 73.07 -31.43
C HIS A 4 -9.87 72.07 -32.23
N SER A 5 -10.42 72.48 -33.37
CA SER A 5 -11.09 71.56 -34.31
C SER A 5 -10.13 70.48 -34.83
N LEU A 6 -8.88 70.85 -35.10
CA LEU A 6 -7.81 69.92 -35.51
C LEU A 6 -7.40 68.95 -34.39
N LEU A 7 -7.26 69.40 -33.15
CA LEU A 7 -7.02 68.48 -32.02
C LEU A 7 -8.20 67.53 -31.81
N LEU A 8 -9.43 68.02 -31.94
CA LEU A 8 -10.63 67.20 -31.72
C LEU A 8 -10.78 66.10 -32.78
N SER A 9 -10.53 66.41 -34.06
CA SER A 9 -10.52 65.40 -35.13
C SER A 9 -9.38 64.38 -34.96
N LEU A 10 -8.22 64.79 -34.43
CA LEU A 10 -7.11 63.89 -34.15
C LEU A 10 -7.42 62.93 -32.98
N LEU A 11 -8.05 63.42 -31.91
CA LEU A 11 -8.50 62.59 -30.79
C LEU A 11 -9.55 61.55 -31.22
N ILE A 12 -10.54 61.96 -32.00
CA ILE A 12 -11.57 61.04 -32.53
C ILE A 12 -10.92 59.96 -33.40
N SER A 13 -9.98 60.34 -34.28
CA SER A 13 -9.25 59.40 -35.15
C SER A 13 -8.46 58.34 -34.34
N ALA A 14 -7.86 58.72 -33.21
CA ALA A 14 -7.13 57.79 -32.35
C ALA A 14 -8.02 56.69 -31.74
N THR A 15 -9.29 56.98 -31.45
CA THR A 15 -10.22 55.99 -30.86
C THR A 15 -10.65 54.89 -31.84
N ALA A 16 -10.62 55.14 -33.16
CA ALA A 16 -11.06 54.17 -34.16
C ALA A 16 -10.11 52.97 -34.30
N PHE A 17 -8.80 53.16 -34.12
CA PHE A 17 -7.81 52.08 -34.28
C PHE A 17 -7.80 51.09 -33.10
N ALA A 18 -8.40 51.44 -31.96
CA ALA A 18 -8.44 50.59 -30.77
C ALA A 18 -9.35 49.33 -30.89
N GLN A 19 -10.12 49.19 -31.97
CA GLN A 19 -10.98 48.01 -32.22
C GLN A 19 -10.27 46.87 -32.99
N THR A 20 -8.95 46.95 -33.14
CA THR A 20 -8.14 46.01 -33.94
C THR A 20 -7.90 44.67 -33.23
N GLY A 21 -8.91 43.80 -33.29
CA GLY A 21 -8.74 42.36 -33.11
C GLY A 21 -8.94 41.82 -31.69
N ALA A 22 -10.19 41.50 -31.35
CA ALA A 22 -10.43 40.45 -30.37
C ALA A 22 -9.82 39.13 -30.91
N PRO A 23 -8.98 38.41 -30.15
CA PRO A 23 -8.23 37.27 -30.67
C PRO A 23 -9.18 36.18 -31.17
N THR A 24 -9.04 35.82 -32.45
CA THR A 24 -9.84 34.78 -33.10
C THR A 24 -9.66 33.46 -32.35
N LYS A 25 -10.71 33.03 -31.66
CA LYS A 25 -10.71 31.76 -30.90
C LYS A 25 -10.42 30.62 -31.87
N ARG A 26 -9.24 30.02 -31.78
CA ARG A 26 -8.88 28.87 -32.61
C ARG A 26 -9.89 27.73 -32.40
N PRO A 27 -10.22 26.94 -33.44
CA PRO A 27 -11.00 25.73 -33.27
C PRO A 27 -10.38 24.77 -32.25
N LEU A 28 -11.24 23.99 -31.58
CA LEU A 28 -10.81 22.85 -30.77
C LEU A 28 -10.33 21.71 -31.68
N THR A 29 -9.30 21.02 -31.23
CA THR A 29 -8.69 19.87 -31.89
C THR A 29 -8.67 18.67 -30.96
N HIS A 30 -8.47 17.46 -31.46
CA HIS A 30 -8.36 16.26 -30.60
C HIS A 30 -7.27 16.40 -29.52
N ALA A 31 -6.16 17.08 -29.82
CA ALA A 31 -5.07 17.35 -28.89
C ALA A 31 -5.43 18.37 -27.77
N ASP A 32 -6.61 18.99 -27.82
CA ASP A 32 -7.15 19.80 -26.72
C ASP A 32 -7.94 18.96 -25.71
N TYR A 33 -8.55 17.85 -26.14
CA TYR A 33 -9.24 16.92 -25.25
C TYR A 33 -8.27 16.20 -24.31
N ASP A 34 -7.11 15.76 -24.83
CA ASP A 34 -6.03 15.17 -24.03
C ASP A 34 -5.54 16.09 -22.89
N ARG A 35 -5.71 17.41 -23.09
CA ARG A 35 -5.31 18.48 -22.16
C ARG A 35 -6.41 18.90 -21.19
N TRP A 36 -7.65 18.45 -21.35
CA TRP A 36 -8.70 18.75 -20.37
C TRP A 36 -8.35 18.15 -19.02
N GLN A 37 -8.52 18.95 -17.97
CA GLN A 37 -8.13 18.62 -16.61
C GLN A 37 -9.37 18.38 -15.75
N SER A 38 -9.37 17.24 -15.07
CA SER A 38 -10.35 16.91 -14.04
C SER A 38 -9.82 17.28 -12.66
N VAL A 39 -10.60 18.03 -11.88
CA VAL A 39 -10.38 18.19 -10.43
C VAL A 39 -11.11 17.06 -9.71
N ARG A 40 -10.44 16.41 -8.75
CA ARG A 40 -10.98 15.26 -8.00
C ARG A 40 -10.22 14.99 -6.70
N SER A 41 -10.79 14.12 -5.87
CA SER A 41 -10.17 13.60 -4.64
C SER A 41 -9.83 14.71 -3.64
N GLU A 42 -10.78 15.60 -3.48
CA GLU A 42 -10.82 16.72 -2.55
C GLU A 42 -10.66 16.22 -1.10
N LYS A 43 -9.79 16.89 -0.35
CA LYS A 43 -9.60 16.71 1.09
C LYS A 43 -9.41 18.05 1.77
N MET A 44 -10.00 18.18 2.94
CA MET A 44 -9.73 19.25 3.90
C MET A 44 -9.02 18.63 5.10
N SER A 45 -8.16 19.38 5.78
CA SER A 45 -7.61 18.97 7.08
C SER A 45 -8.68 19.19 8.16
N ASP A 46 -8.72 18.36 9.21
CA ASP A 46 -9.81 18.39 10.21
C ASP A 46 -9.89 19.73 10.97
N ASN A 47 -8.78 20.46 11.08
CA ASN A 47 -8.72 21.82 11.62
C ASN A 47 -9.13 22.92 10.61
N GLY A 48 -9.59 22.54 9.42
CA GLY A 48 -10.05 23.44 8.36
C GLY A 48 -9.00 24.32 7.68
N ARG A 49 -7.72 24.26 8.09
CA ARG A 49 -6.69 25.21 7.61
C ARG A 49 -6.12 24.89 6.23
N TRP A 50 -6.20 23.63 5.79
CA TRP A 50 -5.66 23.16 4.52
C TRP A 50 -6.70 22.44 3.67
N ILE A 51 -6.63 22.66 2.36
CA ILE A 51 -7.42 21.98 1.34
C ILE A 51 -6.44 21.40 0.31
N CYS A 52 -6.64 20.17 -0.15
CA CYS A 52 -5.93 19.65 -1.31
C CYS A 52 -6.83 18.87 -2.25
N TYR A 53 -6.45 18.85 -3.53
CA TYR A 53 -7.16 18.16 -4.60
C TYR A 53 -6.18 17.74 -5.71
N GLN A 54 -6.56 16.75 -6.49
CA GLN A 54 -5.81 16.29 -7.66
C GLN A 54 -6.36 16.97 -8.91
N ILE A 55 -5.47 17.53 -9.72
CA ILE A 55 -5.73 18.00 -11.06
C ILE A 55 -5.08 16.99 -12.01
N ASP A 56 -5.87 16.12 -12.62
CA ASP A 56 -5.39 15.07 -13.52
C ASP A 56 -5.88 15.34 -14.96
N PRO A 57 -4.98 15.42 -15.96
CA PRO A 57 -5.34 15.48 -17.38
C PRO A 57 -5.82 14.11 -17.90
N GLN A 58 -6.34 14.07 -19.14
CA GLN A 58 -6.73 12.81 -19.80
C GLN A 58 -5.51 11.97 -20.22
N GLU A 59 -4.45 12.58 -20.78
CA GLU A 59 -3.13 11.92 -20.92
C GLU A 59 -2.04 12.72 -20.18
N GLY A 60 -1.11 12.01 -19.52
CA GLY A 60 0.11 12.58 -18.95
C GLY A 60 0.23 12.44 -17.43
N ASP A 61 1.09 13.28 -16.85
CA ASP A 61 1.34 13.37 -15.41
C ASP A 61 0.50 14.50 -14.79
N GLY A 62 -0.47 14.17 -13.93
CA GLY A 62 -1.24 15.16 -13.17
C GLY A 62 -0.46 15.78 -12.01
N VAL A 63 -1.13 16.64 -11.24
CA VAL A 63 -0.57 17.38 -10.11
C VAL A 63 -1.53 17.36 -8.92
N LEU A 64 -0.99 17.23 -7.70
CA LEU A 64 -1.75 17.52 -6.50
C LEU A 64 -1.48 18.96 -6.05
N GLU A 65 -2.54 19.73 -5.85
CA GLU A 65 -2.46 21.10 -5.35
C GLU A 65 -2.89 21.11 -3.88
N LEU A 66 -2.05 21.70 -3.03
CA LEU A 66 -2.31 21.99 -1.63
C LEU A 66 -2.50 23.51 -1.51
N LYS A 67 -3.56 23.93 -0.82
CA LYS A 67 -3.87 25.32 -0.50
C LYS A 67 -4.15 25.49 0.97
N SER A 68 -3.75 26.63 1.54
CA SER A 68 -4.36 27.13 2.76
C SER A 68 -5.81 27.56 2.46
N ALA A 69 -6.71 27.43 3.44
CA ALA A 69 -8.15 27.67 3.23
C ALA A 69 -8.51 29.16 3.00
N ASP A 70 -7.62 30.08 3.38
CA ASP A 70 -7.66 31.51 3.04
C ASP A 70 -7.16 31.82 1.61
N GLY A 71 -6.66 30.82 0.88
CA GLY A 71 -6.07 30.96 -0.46
C GLY A 71 -4.67 31.56 -0.52
N THR A 72 -4.09 32.04 0.59
CA THR A 72 -2.84 32.81 0.59
C THR A 72 -1.60 32.01 0.18
N LYS A 73 -1.58 30.70 0.44
CA LYS A 73 -0.45 29.80 0.16
C LYS A 73 -0.91 28.62 -0.68
N THR A 74 -0.37 28.51 -1.89
CA THR A 74 -0.56 27.36 -2.80
C THR A 74 0.77 26.62 -3.01
N THR A 75 0.76 25.29 -2.98
CA THR A 75 1.92 24.43 -3.26
C THR A 75 1.51 23.28 -4.18
N ARG A 76 2.31 23.00 -5.21
CA ARG A 76 2.03 21.98 -6.23
C ARG A 76 3.00 20.79 -6.14
N PHE A 77 2.46 19.58 -6.22
CA PHE A 77 3.20 18.32 -6.17
C PHE A 77 2.97 17.53 -7.47
N PRO A 78 3.86 17.65 -8.46
CA PRO A 78 3.76 16.90 -9.72
C PRO A 78 3.71 15.39 -9.46
N ARG A 79 2.81 14.71 -10.18
CA ARG A 79 2.45 13.28 -10.02
C ARG A 79 1.79 12.92 -8.69
N GLY A 80 1.50 13.89 -7.82
CA GLY A 80 0.86 13.68 -6.52
C GLY A 80 -0.57 13.14 -6.63
N TYR A 81 -0.92 12.14 -5.81
CA TYR A 81 -2.26 11.56 -5.72
C TYR A 81 -2.47 10.75 -4.43
N MET A 82 -3.71 10.33 -4.15
CA MET A 82 -4.11 9.61 -2.92
C MET A 82 -3.62 10.30 -1.63
N ALA A 83 -3.86 11.60 -1.53
CA ALA A 83 -3.51 12.37 -0.34
C ALA A 83 -4.36 12.02 0.89
N GLN A 84 -3.72 12.05 2.06
CA GLN A 84 -4.35 11.96 3.38
C GLN A 84 -3.63 12.91 4.34
N PHE A 85 -4.39 13.67 5.13
CA PHE A 85 -3.87 14.39 6.29
C PHE A 85 -3.72 13.42 7.47
N THR A 86 -2.79 13.69 8.38
CA THR A 86 -2.78 13.06 9.71
C THR A 86 -3.82 13.70 10.62
N ALA A 87 -4.40 12.95 11.55
CA ALA A 87 -5.43 13.45 12.49
C ALA A 87 -4.90 14.54 13.45
N ASP A 88 -3.59 14.56 13.73
CA ASP A 88 -2.92 15.67 14.44
C ASP A 88 -2.79 16.96 13.58
N ASN A 89 -3.17 16.88 12.30
CA ASN A 89 -3.09 17.95 11.31
C ASN A 89 -1.67 18.52 11.08
N GLN A 90 -0.62 17.77 11.45
CA GLN A 90 0.78 18.17 11.27
C GLN A 90 1.37 17.77 9.91
N PHE A 91 0.87 16.69 9.30
CA PHE A 91 1.42 16.14 8.06
C PHE A 91 0.38 15.93 6.97
N LEU A 92 0.85 16.02 5.72
CA LEU A 92 0.14 15.58 4.52
C LEU A 92 0.96 14.48 3.85
N LEU A 93 0.37 13.30 3.71
CA LEU A 93 0.97 12.16 3.02
C LEU A 93 0.30 11.98 1.67
N MET A 94 1.09 11.75 0.62
CA MET A 94 0.61 11.51 -0.74
C MET A 94 1.50 10.50 -1.46
N ARG A 95 0.92 9.74 -2.41
CA ARG A 95 1.71 8.98 -3.38
C ARG A 95 2.12 9.89 -4.53
N LEU A 96 3.24 9.58 -5.17
CA LEU A 96 3.66 10.17 -6.43
C LEU A 96 3.66 9.05 -7.48
N LYS A 97 2.83 9.18 -8.53
CA LYS A 97 2.77 8.25 -9.67
C LYS A 97 4.17 8.13 -10.29
N ALA A 98 4.60 6.94 -10.72
CA ALA A 98 5.79 6.84 -11.57
C ALA A 98 5.58 7.61 -12.90
N PRO A 99 6.61 8.25 -13.49
CA PRO A 99 6.43 9.17 -14.62
C PRO A 99 5.70 8.54 -15.80
N PHE A 100 4.72 9.26 -16.37
CA PHE A 100 3.91 8.75 -17.49
C PHE A 100 4.77 8.30 -18.67
N ALA A 101 5.78 9.09 -19.05
CA ALA A 101 6.69 8.76 -20.15
C ALA A 101 7.44 7.43 -19.91
N ASP A 102 7.86 7.14 -18.69
CA ASP A 102 8.65 5.93 -18.39
C ASP A 102 7.77 4.70 -18.18
N THR A 103 6.57 4.86 -17.60
CA THR A 103 5.58 3.78 -17.55
C THR A 103 5.07 3.41 -18.96
N ARG A 104 4.88 4.39 -19.86
CA ARG A 104 4.57 4.15 -21.28
C ARG A 104 5.70 3.41 -22.00
N LYS A 105 6.96 3.86 -21.86
CA LYS A 105 8.14 3.15 -22.39
C LYS A 105 8.24 1.71 -21.87
N ALA A 106 7.98 1.48 -20.58
CA ALA A 106 8.03 0.15 -19.97
C ALA A 106 6.90 -0.77 -20.48
N LYS A 107 5.68 -0.26 -20.63
CA LYS A 107 4.54 -0.99 -21.24
C LYS A 107 4.84 -1.38 -22.70
N LEU A 108 5.33 -0.44 -23.52
CA LEU A 108 5.71 -0.69 -24.91
C LEU A 108 6.79 -1.78 -25.03
N LYS A 109 7.76 -1.81 -24.10
CA LYS A 109 8.79 -2.86 -23.99
C LYS A 109 8.28 -4.20 -23.39
N LYS A 110 6.97 -4.34 -23.14
CA LYS A 110 6.33 -5.51 -22.48
C LYS A 110 7.04 -5.90 -21.17
N THR A 111 7.46 -4.88 -20.40
CA THR A 111 8.25 -5.05 -19.17
C THR A 111 7.48 -5.85 -18.11
N LYS A 112 8.13 -6.81 -17.46
CA LYS A 112 7.51 -7.65 -16.42
C LYS A 112 7.01 -6.79 -15.24
N PRO A 113 5.86 -7.09 -14.60
CA PRO A 113 5.27 -6.25 -13.55
C PRO A 113 6.24 -5.83 -12.43
N ASP A 114 7.12 -6.73 -11.97
CA ASP A 114 8.09 -6.42 -10.90
C ASP A 114 9.14 -5.36 -11.29
N GLN A 115 9.38 -5.20 -12.60
CA GLN A 115 10.33 -4.28 -13.22
C GLN A 115 9.66 -3.02 -13.79
N MET A 116 8.32 -2.92 -13.72
CA MET A 116 7.63 -1.68 -14.05
C MET A 116 8.08 -0.55 -13.09
N PRO A 117 8.15 0.71 -13.56
CA PRO A 117 8.38 1.85 -12.68
C PRO A 117 7.34 1.87 -11.55
N LYS A 118 7.81 1.85 -10.30
CA LYS A 118 6.99 1.84 -9.08
C LYS A 118 6.83 3.26 -8.54
N ASP A 119 5.68 3.51 -7.91
CA ASP A 119 5.38 4.79 -7.26
C ASP A 119 6.30 5.07 -6.04
N SER A 120 6.25 6.31 -5.57
CA SER A 120 6.85 6.71 -4.29
C SER A 120 5.81 7.34 -3.36
N LEU A 121 6.16 7.48 -2.08
CA LEU A 121 5.42 8.27 -1.09
C LEU A 121 6.18 9.56 -0.81
N LEU A 122 5.45 10.64 -0.58
CA LEU A 122 5.93 11.90 -0.03
C LEU A 122 5.11 12.21 1.22
N ALA A 123 5.79 12.41 2.35
CA ALA A 123 5.22 12.98 3.57
C ALA A 123 5.74 14.42 3.72
N LEU A 124 4.83 15.37 3.85
CA LEU A 124 5.08 16.81 4.00
C LEU A 124 4.73 17.21 5.43
N ASN A 125 5.64 17.85 6.16
CA ASN A 125 5.30 18.59 7.37
C ASN A 125 4.64 19.92 6.96
N LEU A 126 3.42 20.18 7.44
CA LEU A 126 2.61 21.34 7.03
C LEU A 126 3.07 22.66 7.67
N ALA A 127 3.77 22.60 8.80
CA ALA A 127 4.32 23.78 9.47
C ALA A 127 5.67 24.20 8.86
N THR A 128 6.62 23.26 8.71
CA THR A 128 7.99 23.55 8.26
C THR A 128 8.18 23.45 6.74
N GLY A 129 7.27 22.79 6.03
CA GLY A 129 7.43 22.48 4.60
C GLY A 129 8.44 21.37 4.30
N GLN A 130 9.07 20.76 5.31
CA GLN A 130 10.02 19.67 5.15
C GLN A 130 9.36 18.44 4.52
N THR A 131 10.03 17.78 3.57
CA THR A 131 9.51 16.57 2.90
C THR A 131 10.38 15.34 3.13
N THR A 132 9.75 14.23 3.52
CA THR A 132 10.35 12.88 3.51
C THR A 132 9.81 12.10 2.33
N LYS A 133 10.69 11.43 1.57
CA LYS A 133 10.32 10.63 0.38
C LYS A 133 10.74 9.17 0.53
N LEU A 134 9.90 8.24 0.09
CA LEU A 134 10.21 6.79 0.07
C LEU A 134 9.86 6.17 -1.30
N PRO A 135 10.76 5.40 -1.93
CA PRO A 135 10.51 4.77 -3.23
C PRO A 135 9.76 3.43 -3.12
N ASN A 136 9.31 2.90 -4.26
CA ASN A 136 8.74 1.56 -4.42
C ASN A 136 7.46 1.27 -3.60
N VAL A 137 6.63 2.28 -3.34
CA VAL A 137 5.46 2.19 -2.47
C VAL A 137 4.25 1.63 -3.22
N LYS A 138 3.61 0.59 -2.66
CA LYS A 138 2.37 -0.01 -3.16
C LYS A 138 1.12 0.59 -2.50
N SER A 139 1.21 0.88 -1.21
CA SER A 139 0.15 1.45 -0.37
C SER A 139 0.74 2.04 0.92
N PHE A 140 -0.05 2.85 1.61
CA PHE A 140 0.24 3.30 2.97
C PHE A 140 -1.03 3.33 3.82
N MET A 141 -0.89 3.29 5.14
CA MET A 141 -1.96 3.38 6.12
C MET A 141 -1.58 4.32 7.27
N LEU A 142 -2.53 5.15 7.68
CA LEU A 142 -2.47 6.04 8.84
C LEU A 142 -3.52 5.60 9.88
N GLY A 143 -3.33 5.98 11.13
CA GLY A 143 -4.39 5.92 12.13
C GLY A 143 -5.43 6.99 11.79
N LYS A 144 -6.70 6.59 11.73
CA LYS A 144 -7.82 7.48 11.39
C LYS A 144 -8.06 8.57 12.44
N GLU A 145 -7.66 8.32 13.68
CA GLU A 145 -8.00 9.13 14.86
C GLU A 145 -6.76 9.59 15.65
N GLY A 146 -5.56 9.23 15.19
CA GLY A 146 -4.31 9.57 15.88
C GLY A 146 -3.12 8.70 15.44
N GLY A 147 -2.03 8.84 16.19
CA GLY A 147 -0.77 8.11 15.97
C GLY A 147 0.18 8.79 14.99
N SER A 148 1.42 9.05 15.42
CA SER A 148 2.46 9.68 14.60
C SER A 148 3.13 8.74 13.60
N TRP A 149 2.67 7.50 13.48
CA TRP A 149 3.27 6.48 12.61
C TRP A 149 2.46 6.24 11.33
N VAL A 150 3.16 6.09 10.21
CA VAL A 150 2.61 5.56 8.96
C VAL A 150 3.16 4.16 8.69
N ALA A 151 2.27 3.24 8.29
CA ALA A 151 2.64 1.93 7.78
C ALA A 151 2.69 1.98 6.25
N ILE A 152 3.82 1.59 5.66
CA ILE A 152 4.10 1.72 4.22
C ILE A 152 4.44 0.35 3.65
N THR A 153 3.56 -0.19 2.80
CA THR A 153 3.85 -1.43 2.06
C THR A 153 4.68 -1.11 0.83
N GLN A 154 5.90 -1.64 0.78
CA GLN A 154 6.83 -1.42 -0.30
C GLN A 154 7.02 -2.70 -1.13
N GLY A 155 6.87 -2.57 -2.44
CA GLY A 155 7.08 -3.67 -3.37
C GLY A 155 8.56 -4.04 -3.41
N ARG A 156 8.93 -5.15 -2.76
CA ARG A 156 10.31 -5.55 -2.42
C ARG A 156 11.35 -5.10 -3.44
N ARG A 157 12.42 -4.48 -2.93
CA ARG A 157 13.65 -4.27 -3.70
C ARG A 157 14.44 -5.56 -3.65
N GLU A 158 14.57 -6.26 -4.76
CA GLU A 158 15.63 -7.26 -4.92
C GLU A 158 16.97 -6.53 -4.70
N GLU A 159 17.57 -6.74 -3.53
CA GLU A 159 18.97 -6.40 -3.25
C GLU A 159 19.83 -7.28 -4.15
N LYS A 160 19.97 -6.89 -5.42
CA LYS A 160 21.06 -7.35 -6.27
C LYS A 160 22.33 -7.08 -5.46
N PRO A 161 23.11 -8.12 -5.09
CA PRO A 161 24.34 -7.89 -4.35
C PRO A 161 25.16 -6.89 -5.15
N ALA A 162 25.74 -5.91 -4.47
CA ALA A 162 26.60 -4.94 -5.12
C ALA A 162 27.63 -5.74 -5.94
N LYS A 163 27.76 -5.41 -7.22
CA LYS A 163 28.86 -5.97 -8.03
C LYS A 163 30.13 -5.43 -7.42
N MET A 164 30.71 -6.18 -6.50
CA MET A 164 32.09 -5.99 -6.07
C MET A 164 32.90 -6.03 -7.35
N VAL A 165 33.54 -4.90 -7.68
CA VAL A 165 34.23 -4.75 -8.96
C VAL A 165 35.53 -5.53 -8.83
N SER A 166 35.43 -6.84 -9.06
CA SER A 166 36.58 -7.72 -9.19
C SER A 166 37.40 -7.21 -10.37
N ALA A 167 38.48 -6.48 -10.07
CA ALA A 167 39.51 -6.19 -11.05
C ALA A 167 39.94 -7.52 -11.66
N LYS A 168 39.89 -7.60 -13.00
CA LYS A 168 40.49 -8.72 -13.72
C LYS A 168 42.00 -8.53 -13.68
N ASP A 169 42.63 -8.99 -12.62
CA ASP A 169 44.04 -9.34 -12.72
C ASP A 169 44.18 -10.67 -13.50
N THR A 170 45.29 -10.82 -14.22
CA THR A 170 45.40 -11.82 -15.30
C THR A 170 46.60 -12.71 -15.15
N THR A 171 46.39 -14.00 -14.85
CA THR A 171 47.29 -15.13 -15.20
C THR A 171 46.50 -16.46 -15.15
N ALA A 172 46.93 -17.43 -15.97
CA ALA A 172 46.32 -18.73 -16.28
C ALA A 172 46.58 -19.81 -15.19
N PRO A 173 46.25 -21.13 -15.36
CA PRO A 173 45.56 -21.82 -16.47
C PRO A 173 44.37 -22.71 -16.02
N ALA A 174 43.86 -23.58 -16.91
CA ALA A 174 42.61 -24.34 -16.73
C ALA A 174 42.81 -25.81 -16.30
N GLY A 175 41.79 -26.39 -15.64
CA GLY A 175 41.72 -27.84 -15.38
C GLY A 175 40.44 -28.33 -14.69
N LEU A 176 39.74 -29.25 -15.37
CA LEU A 176 38.76 -30.22 -14.82
C LEU A 176 37.41 -29.65 -14.28
N PRO A 177 36.36 -30.50 -14.11
CA PRO A 177 35.07 -30.19 -14.73
C PRO A 177 34.04 -29.46 -13.84
N THR A 178 33.19 -28.69 -14.52
CA THR A 178 32.03 -28.01 -13.94
C THR A 178 30.96 -29.00 -13.48
N THR A 179 30.91 -29.27 -12.18
CA THR A 179 29.71 -29.83 -11.55
C THR A 179 28.54 -28.89 -11.81
N ALA A 180 27.50 -29.36 -12.49
CA ALA A 180 26.35 -28.55 -12.91
C ALA A 180 25.52 -28.11 -11.69
N THR A 181 25.93 -27.03 -11.04
CA THR A 181 25.16 -26.37 -9.98
C THR A 181 23.85 -25.89 -10.57
N LYS A 182 22.77 -26.68 -10.37
CA LYS A 182 21.39 -26.29 -10.68
C LYS A 182 21.17 -24.91 -10.10
N LYS A 183 21.02 -23.92 -10.98
CA LYS A 183 20.85 -22.52 -10.63
C LYS A 183 19.46 -22.36 -10.01
N ILE A 184 19.36 -22.62 -8.71
CA ILE A 184 18.14 -22.45 -7.91
C ILE A 184 17.68 -21.02 -8.15
N THR A 185 16.66 -20.90 -8.98
CA THR A 185 16.08 -19.62 -9.35
C THR A 185 15.01 -19.40 -8.31
N PRO A 186 15.23 -18.53 -7.30
CA PRO A 186 14.34 -18.45 -6.15
C PRO A 186 12.93 -18.12 -6.65
N THR A 187 12.00 -19.05 -6.44
CA THR A 187 10.62 -18.87 -6.91
C THR A 187 10.02 -17.66 -6.21
N LYS A 188 9.70 -16.63 -6.99
CA LYS A 188 9.37 -15.30 -6.50
C LYS A 188 8.23 -15.34 -5.48
N SER A 189 8.55 -15.02 -4.23
CA SER A 189 7.54 -14.84 -3.20
C SER A 189 6.72 -13.58 -3.51
N LYS A 190 5.40 -13.72 -3.47
CA LYS A 190 4.42 -12.64 -3.71
C LYS A 190 4.31 -11.68 -2.50
N SER A 191 5.36 -11.61 -1.69
CA SER A 191 5.41 -10.97 -0.38
C SER A 191 6.17 -9.64 -0.45
N ASP A 192 5.64 -8.62 0.18
CA ASP A 192 6.22 -7.28 0.23
C ASP A 192 7.05 -7.06 1.50
N ASP A 193 7.62 -5.86 1.61
CA ASP A 193 8.28 -5.41 2.84
C ASP A 193 7.45 -4.25 3.44
N LEU A 194 7.18 -4.31 4.74
CA LEU A 194 6.40 -3.31 5.49
C LEU A 194 7.36 -2.39 6.24
N THR A 195 7.46 -1.13 5.83
CA THR A 195 8.21 -0.10 6.56
C THR A 195 7.24 0.73 7.40
N LEU A 196 7.43 0.70 8.71
CA LEU A 196 6.86 1.67 9.63
C LEU A 196 7.79 2.89 9.70
N LEU A 197 7.22 4.08 9.59
CA LEU A 197 7.91 5.37 9.72
C LEU A 197 7.18 6.21 10.77
N ASN A 198 7.89 6.67 11.80
CA ASN A 198 7.41 7.71 12.67
C ASN A 198 7.63 9.07 11.99
N LEU A 199 6.57 9.87 11.86
CA LEU A 199 6.60 11.17 11.22
C LEU A 199 7.22 12.25 12.13
N ALA A 200 7.16 12.07 13.45
CA ALA A 200 7.65 13.04 14.43
C ALA A 200 9.18 12.99 14.61
N ASP A 201 9.78 11.79 14.69
CA ASP A 201 11.24 11.61 14.89
C ASP A 201 11.98 11.08 13.64
N GLY A 202 11.25 10.74 12.56
CA GLY A 202 11.81 10.19 11.32
C GLY A 202 12.30 8.73 11.39
N SER A 203 12.22 8.10 12.57
CA SER A 203 12.71 6.73 12.82
C SER A 203 11.86 5.66 12.16
N ARG A 204 12.46 4.49 11.88
CA ARG A 204 11.89 3.47 11.00
C ARG A 204 12.14 2.06 11.51
N ARG A 205 11.20 1.15 11.23
CA ARG A 205 11.36 -0.32 11.38
C ARG A 205 10.78 -0.98 10.14
N THR A 206 11.51 -1.91 9.52
CA THR A 206 11.06 -2.63 8.33
C THR A 206 10.96 -4.12 8.60
N PHE A 207 9.78 -4.69 8.32
CA PHE A 207 9.51 -6.13 8.40
C PHE A 207 9.51 -6.71 6.98
N ARG A 208 10.23 -7.81 6.78
CA ARG A 208 10.28 -8.50 5.48
C ARG A 208 9.17 -9.55 5.38
N TYR A 209 8.80 -9.89 4.14
CA TYR A 209 7.86 -10.95 3.75
C TYR A 209 6.40 -10.75 4.24
N VAL A 210 5.98 -9.50 4.37
CA VAL A 210 4.61 -9.15 4.76
C VAL A 210 3.66 -9.30 3.58
N SER A 211 2.55 -9.99 3.81
CA SER A 211 1.49 -10.26 2.82
C SER A 211 0.25 -9.38 3.03
N ASN A 212 -0.10 -9.10 4.30
CA ASN A 212 -1.20 -8.20 4.67
C ASN A 212 -0.75 -7.30 5.84
N VAL A 213 -1.35 -6.10 5.93
CA VAL A 213 -1.19 -5.18 7.06
C VAL A 213 -2.54 -4.55 7.41
N ALA A 214 -2.77 -4.30 8.70
CA ALA A 214 -3.90 -3.55 9.23
C ALA A 214 -3.41 -2.66 10.39
N MET A 215 -4.07 -1.52 10.62
CA MET A 215 -3.76 -0.60 11.74
C MET A 215 -5.04 -0.34 12.53
N SER A 216 -4.92 -0.22 13.85
CA SER A 216 -5.99 0.27 14.72
C SER A 216 -6.36 1.74 14.39
N ALA A 217 -7.60 2.15 14.61
CA ALA A 217 -8.04 3.49 14.22
C ALA A 217 -7.32 4.60 15.01
N ASN A 218 -7.00 4.35 16.28
CA ASN A 218 -6.17 5.22 17.14
C ASN A 218 -4.69 5.32 16.73
N GLY A 219 -4.22 4.54 15.74
CA GLY A 219 -2.83 4.57 15.26
C GLY A 219 -1.78 4.11 16.28
N GLN A 220 -2.16 3.33 17.30
CA GLN A 220 -1.26 2.83 18.34
C GLN A 220 -0.75 1.41 18.11
N THR A 221 -1.45 0.60 17.30
CA THR A 221 -1.08 -0.80 17.06
C THR A 221 -1.19 -1.16 15.58
N ILE A 222 -0.15 -1.83 15.09
CA ILE A 222 -0.08 -2.43 13.76
C ILE A 222 -0.23 -3.95 13.87
N PHE A 223 -0.91 -4.54 12.90
CA PHE A 223 -0.99 -5.98 12.70
C PHE A 223 -0.55 -6.33 11.29
N TYR A 224 0.20 -7.41 11.12
CA TYR A 224 0.63 -7.90 9.80
C TYR A 224 0.71 -9.42 9.77
N SER A 225 0.66 -9.98 8.57
CA SER A 225 0.84 -11.42 8.35
C SER A 225 1.98 -11.71 7.40
N LYS A 226 2.64 -12.86 7.61
CA LYS A 226 3.61 -13.47 6.70
C LYS A 226 3.03 -14.81 6.22
N ASP A 227 2.86 -14.98 4.91
CA ASP A 227 2.40 -16.24 4.33
C ASP A 227 3.52 -17.30 4.29
N ALA A 228 3.15 -18.58 4.12
CA ALA A 228 4.13 -19.64 3.94
C ALA A 228 4.80 -19.54 2.56
N LEU A 229 6.11 -19.30 2.61
CA LEU A 229 6.97 -19.22 1.43
C LEU A 229 7.17 -20.63 0.87
N SER A 230 6.78 -20.82 -0.39
CA SER A 230 6.67 -22.15 -1.05
C SER A 230 7.94 -23.01 -1.00
N ASP A 231 9.11 -22.38 -0.85
CA ASP A 231 10.44 -22.97 -0.98
C ASP A 231 11.28 -22.81 0.31
N SER A 232 10.64 -22.74 1.49
CA SER A 232 11.37 -22.56 2.76
C SER A 232 10.80 -23.31 3.96
N LEU A 233 11.18 -24.59 4.07
CA LEU A 233 11.08 -25.36 5.31
C LEU A 233 11.91 -24.76 6.46
N LYS A 234 12.92 -23.94 6.15
CA LYS A 234 13.77 -23.26 7.15
C LYS A 234 13.05 -22.11 7.87
N LEU A 235 12.14 -21.41 7.19
CA LEU A 235 11.42 -20.28 7.78
C LEU A 235 10.26 -20.71 8.69
N ALA A 236 9.79 -21.96 8.60
CA ALA A 236 8.78 -22.50 9.53
C ALA A 236 9.32 -22.83 10.94
N GLN A 237 10.64 -22.76 11.16
CA GLN A 237 11.28 -23.20 12.41
C GLN A 237 10.97 -22.25 13.60
N PRO A 238 10.86 -22.78 14.84
CA PRO A 238 10.82 -21.95 16.04
C PRO A 238 12.02 -21.00 16.11
N GLY A 239 11.77 -19.71 16.40
CA GLY A 239 12.81 -18.67 16.44
C GLY A 239 13.17 -18.04 15.08
N ALA A 240 12.67 -18.54 13.95
CA ALA A 240 12.92 -17.90 12.65
C ALA A 240 12.22 -16.50 12.56
N PRO A 241 12.92 -15.43 12.16
CA PRO A 241 12.39 -14.06 12.18
C PRO A 241 11.32 -13.80 11.10
N ASP A 242 11.38 -14.53 9.99
CA ASP A 242 10.44 -14.46 8.87
C ASP A 242 9.51 -15.68 8.81
N ARG A 243 9.10 -16.19 9.98
CA ARG A 243 8.17 -17.31 10.11
C ARG A 243 6.75 -16.94 9.62
N PRO A 244 6.01 -17.88 9.00
CA PRO A 244 4.61 -17.66 8.65
C PRO A 244 3.73 -17.51 9.90
N GLY A 245 2.85 -16.53 9.90
CA GLY A 245 2.08 -16.16 11.09
C GLY A 245 1.38 -14.80 10.99
N VAL A 246 0.67 -14.47 12.07
CA VAL A 246 0.12 -13.14 12.34
C VAL A 246 0.89 -12.53 13.52
N TYR A 247 1.20 -11.24 13.38
CA TYR A 247 2.06 -10.48 14.29
C TYR A 247 1.36 -9.19 14.69
N GLN A 248 1.58 -8.78 15.95
CA GLN A 248 1.19 -7.49 16.50
C GLN A 248 2.46 -6.67 16.73
N PHE A 249 2.40 -5.38 16.42
CA PHE A 249 3.44 -4.41 16.73
C PHE A 249 2.83 -3.21 17.45
N ASP A 250 3.29 -2.99 18.68
CA ASP A 250 2.90 -1.84 19.48
C ASP A 250 3.80 -0.64 19.15
N LEU A 251 3.21 0.47 18.72
CA LEU A 251 3.93 1.61 18.14
C LEU A 251 4.52 2.55 19.20
N ALA A 252 4.08 2.44 20.46
CA ALA A 252 4.57 3.25 21.58
C ALA A 252 5.79 2.59 22.25
N THR A 253 5.64 1.32 22.67
CA THR A 253 6.69 0.50 23.27
C THR A 253 7.70 -0.05 22.26
N ARG A 254 7.35 -0.01 20.96
CA ARG A 254 8.13 -0.56 19.84
C ARG A 254 8.37 -2.08 19.95
N GLN A 255 7.47 -2.81 20.61
CA GLN A 255 7.54 -4.25 20.83
C GLN A 255 6.74 -5.06 19.79
N GLU A 256 7.28 -6.23 19.43
CA GLU A 256 6.73 -7.18 18.45
C GLU A 256 6.26 -8.44 19.19
N VAL A 257 4.97 -8.79 19.05
CA VAL A 257 4.30 -9.91 19.73
C VAL A 257 3.70 -10.86 18.71
N ILE A 258 3.90 -12.16 18.89
CA ILE A 258 3.30 -13.19 18.03
C ILE A 258 1.82 -13.37 18.39
N VAL A 259 0.94 -13.21 17.40
CA VAL A 259 -0.50 -13.49 17.54
C VAL A 259 -0.76 -14.97 17.29
N ASP A 260 -0.26 -15.48 16.16
CA ASP A 260 -0.38 -16.85 15.66
C ASP A 260 0.83 -17.19 14.78
N THR A 261 1.31 -18.42 14.80
CA THR A 261 2.34 -18.97 13.88
C THR A 261 2.10 -20.46 13.59
N ASN A 262 0.85 -20.91 13.54
CA ASN A 262 0.49 -22.32 13.35
C ASN A 262 1.11 -22.88 12.05
N ALA A 263 1.97 -23.90 12.21
CA ALA A 263 2.73 -24.50 11.10
C ALA A 263 1.87 -25.21 10.04
N LYS A 264 0.57 -25.44 10.31
CA LYS A 264 -0.39 -25.95 9.32
C LYS A 264 -0.86 -24.87 8.35
N PHE A 265 -0.87 -23.60 8.74
CA PHE A 265 -1.41 -22.52 7.91
C PHE A 265 -0.37 -22.04 6.90
N ARG A 266 -0.80 -21.91 5.64
CA ARG A 266 0.01 -21.46 4.51
C ARG A 266 -0.36 -20.07 4.00
N GLN A 267 -1.61 -19.66 4.19
CA GLN A 267 -2.13 -18.36 3.79
C GLN A 267 -2.83 -17.70 4.97
N TYR A 268 -2.58 -16.40 5.14
CA TYR A 268 -3.27 -15.52 6.08
C TYR A 268 -3.89 -14.36 5.30
N LYS A 269 -5.12 -13.98 5.62
CA LYS A 269 -5.88 -12.96 4.89
C LYS A 269 -6.82 -12.18 5.80
N GLY A 270 -7.28 -11.03 5.31
CA GLY A 270 -8.39 -10.29 5.94
C GLY A 270 -8.11 -9.92 7.39
N LEU A 271 -6.90 -9.41 7.68
CA LEU A 271 -6.58 -8.85 8.98
C LEU A 271 -7.56 -7.70 9.29
N SER A 272 -8.31 -7.85 10.37
CA SER A 272 -9.35 -6.91 10.78
C SER A 272 -9.20 -6.62 12.26
N VAL A 273 -9.30 -5.35 12.62
CA VAL A 273 -8.92 -4.83 13.93
C VAL A 273 -10.06 -3.95 14.44
N ASP A 274 -10.39 -4.01 15.72
CA ASP A 274 -11.33 -3.05 16.29
C ASP A 274 -10.72 -1.63 16.38
N LYS A 275 -11.58 -0.65 16.62
CA LYS A 275 -11.23 0.78 16.66
C LYS A 275 -9.98 1.09 17.50
N ILE A 276 -9.80 0.38 18.63
CA ILE A 276 -8.75 0.65 19.62
C ILE A 276 -7.54 -0.30 19.55
N GLY A 277 -7.54 -1.31 18.68
CA GLY A 277 -6.45 -2.30 18.59
C GLY A 277 -6.54 -3.44 19.61
N ALA A 278 -7.68 -3.56 20.29
CA ALA A 278 -7.90 -4.49 21.40
C ALA A 278 -8.54 -5.82 20.97
N GLN A 279 -9.00 -5.92 19.73
CA GLN A 279 -9.52 -7.14 19.14
C GLN A 279 -8.99 -7.31 17.71
N LEU A 280 -8.71 -8.55 17.34
CA LEU A 280 -8.19 -8.92 16.04
C LEU A 280 -8.95 -10.14 15.50
N ALA A 281 -9.35 -10.08 14.23
CA ALA A 281 -9.85 -11.21 13.47
C ALA A 281 -9.03 -11.39 12.19
N TRP A 282 -8.86 -12.63 11.75
CA TRP A 282 -8.18 -12.96 10.49
C TRP A 282 -8.70 -14.27 9.91
N MET A 283 -8.54 -14.42 8.60
CA MET A 283 -8.73 -15.70 7.92
C MET A 283 -7.39 -16.42 7.78
N ALA A 284 -7.37 -17.73 7.97
CA ALA A 284 -6.22 -18.58 7.62
C ALA A 284 -6.64 -19.87 6.92
N SER A 285 -5.76 -20.38 6.06
CA SER A 285 -5.95 -21.62 5.29
C SER A 285 -4.68 -22.48 5.30
N ALA A 286 -4.86 -23.80 5.31
CA ALA A 286 -3.79 -24.78 5.13
C ALA A 286 -3.47 -25.06 3.66
N ASP A 287 -4.32 -24.62 2.72
CA ASP A 287 -4.14 -24.80 1.29
C ASP A 287 -3.04 -23.89 0.72
N SER A 288 -2.42 -24.28 -0.38
CA SER A 288 -1.41 -23.44 -1.04
C SER A 288 -2.04 -22.27 -1.80
N ALA A 289 -1.29 -21.19 -2.00
CA ALA A 289 -1.78 -20.00 -2.70
C ALA A 289 -2.25 -20.26 -4.15
N GLY A 290 -1.75 -21.34 -4.77
CA GLY A 290 -2.13 -21.80 -6.11
C GLY A 290 -3.07 -23.02 -6.14
N ALA A 291 -3.66 -23.42 -5.01
CA ALA A 291 -4.68 -24.48 -5.01
C ALA A 291 -5.97 -24.00 -5.71
N GLU A 292 -6.57 -24.86 -6.54
CA GLU A 292 -7.82 -24.60 -7.27
C GLU A 292 -9.01 -24.38 -6.34
N ALA A 293 -9.05 -25.13 -5.24
CA ALA A 293 -10.06 -25.03 -4.18
C ALA A 293 -9.34 -24.74 -2.86
N LYS A 294 -9.88 -23.82 -2.06
CA LYS A 294 -9.30 -23.38 -0.78
C LYS A 294 -10.37 -23.29 0.31
N ALA A 295 -10.06 -23.86 1.47
CA ALA A 295 -10.83 -23.69 2.68
C ALA A 295 -10.15 -22.64 3.58
N PHE A 296 -10.83 -21.52 3.84
CA PHE A 296 -10.44 -20.57 4.87
C PHE A 296 -11.35 -20.70 6.09
N ALA A 297 -10.73 -20.63 7.26
CA ALA A 297 -11.41 -20.51 8.55
C ALA A 297 -11.13 -19.12 9.16
N LEU A 298 -12.09 -18.61 9.92
CA LEU A 298 -12.05 -17.33 10.62
C LEU A 298 -11.57 -17.55 12.06
N TYR A 299 -10.51 -16.84 12.42
CA TYR A 299 -9.92 -16.84 13.74
C TYR A 299 -10.09 -15.47 14.40
N TYR A 300 -10.16 -15.46 15.72
CA TYR A 300 -10.37 -14.28 16.55
C TYR A 300 -9.48 -14.32 17.79
N LYS A 301 -8.98 -13.17 18.20
CA LYS A 301 -8.22 -12.99 19.44
C LYS A 301 -8.61 -11.69 20.11
N ASN A 302 -9.06 -11.79 21.36
CA ASN A 302 -9.14 -10.66 22.26
C ASN A 302 -7.73 -10.35 22.78
N LEU A 303 -7.31 -9.10 22.62
CA LEU A 303 -5.97 -8.60 22.95
C LEU A 303 -5.98 -7.63 24.14
N ARG A 304 -7.15 -7.40 24.75
CA ARG A 304 -7.26 -6.65 26.01
C ARG A 304 -6.41 -7.34 27.07
N PRO A 305 -5.59 -6.62 27.85
CA PRO A 305 -4.90 -7.18 29.00
C PRO A 305 -5.91 -7.88 29.91
N ALA A 306 -5.65 -9.14 30.27
CA ALA A 306 -6.47 -9.83 31.26
C ALA A 306 -6.48 -8.99 32.56
N PRO A 307 -7.63 -8.87 33.25
CA PRO A 307 -7.69 -8.12 34.50
C PRO A 307 -6.66 -8.67 35.49
N LYS A 308 -5.93 -7.78 36.17
CA LYS A 308 -4.83 -8.14 37.07
C LYS A 308 -5.34 -9.04 38.19
N SER A 309 -5.15 -10.35 38.04
CA SER A 309 -5.47 -11.32 39.09
C SER A 309 -4.63 -10.99 40.33
N THR A 310 -5.30 -10.86 41.46
CA THR A 310 -4.67 -10.62 42.78
C THR A 310 -3.98 -11.86 43.34
N ALA A 311 -4.15 -13.02 42.70
CA ALA A 311 -3.45 -14.25 43.07
C ALA A 311 -1.94 -14.17 42.73
N LYS A 312 -1.09 -14.35 43.73
CA LYS A 312 0.37 -14.46 43.57
C LYS A 312 0.74 -15.68 42.72
N ARG A 313 0.88 -15.50 41.39
CA ARG A 313 1.55 -16.46 40.50
C ARG A 313 3.05 -16.13 40.38
N PRO A 314 3.93 -17.14 40.22
CA PRO A 314 5.35 -16.90 39.98
C PRO A 314 5.59 -16.15 38.67
N LYS A 315 6.73 -15.45 38.59
CA LYS A 315 7.12 -14.66 37.41
C LYS A 315 7.43 -15.56 36.21
N SER A 316 7.46 -14.94 35.02
CA SER A 316 7.96 -15.50 33.75
C SER A 316 7.07 -16.53 33.05
N THR A 317 5.85 -16.15 32.69
CA THR A 317 5.24 -16.59 31.42
C THR A 317 4.29 -15.53 30.90
N VAL A 318 4.53 -15.02 29.68
CA VAL A 318 3.57 -14.12 29.03
C VAL A 318 2.32 -14.94 28.74
N SER A 319 1.22 -14.58 29.41
CA SER A 319 -0.05 -15.32 29.32
C SER A 319 -0.75 -15.00 28.01
N VAL A 320 -0.26 -15.58 26.90
CA VAL A 320 -0.88 -15.44 25.59
C VAL A 320 -2.20 -16.19 25.60
N THR A 321 -3.31 -15.47 25.75
CA THR A 321 -4.66 -16.02 25.57
C THR A 321 -4.72 -16.72 24.20
N PRO A 322 -5.13 -18.00 24.12
CA PRO A 322 -5.25 -18.69 22.84
C PRO A 322 -6.28 -17.99 21.97
N PHE A 323 -6.05 -17.98 20.66
CA PHE A 323 -7.06 -17.52 19.72
C PHE A 323 -8.17 -18.56 19.56
N GLN A 324 -9.35 -18.10 19.17
CA GLN A 324 -10.55 -18.89 18.97
C GLN A 324 -10.80 -19.07 17.47
N THR A 325 -11.34 -20.21 17.07
CA THR A 325 -11.93 -20.43 15.74
C THR A 325 -13.40 -20.04 15.82
N LEU A 326 -13.86 -19.12 14.97
CA LEU A 326 -15.26 -18.66 14.96
C LEU A 326 -16.09 -19.28 13.83
N ALA A 327 -15.46 -19.61 12.70
CA ALA A 327 -16.11 -20.28 11.58
C ALA A 327 -15.07 -21.05 10.76
N ASP A 328 -15.42 -22.25 10.31
CA ASP A 328 -14.61 -23.16 9.51
C ASP A 328 -15.51 -24.11 8.69
N THR A 329 -14.93 -25.07 7.98
CA THR A 329 -15.68 -26.03 7.15
C THR A 329 -16.42 -27.11 7.96
N ALA A 330 -16.34 -27.10 9.30
CA ALA A 330 -17.07 -28.01 10.18
C ALA A 330 -18.25 -27.32 10.91
N THR A 331 -18.18 -26.00 11.05
CA THR A 331 -19.23 -25.13 11.63
C THR A 331 -20.11 -24.45 10.59
N LEU A 332 -19.66 -24.37 9.34
CA LEU A 332 -20.43 -23.86 8.19
C LEU A 332 -21.16 -25.00 7.44
N PRO A 333 -22.15 -24.67 6.57
CA PRO A 333 -22.83 -25.67 5.76
C PRO A 333 -21.89 -26.49 4.87
N ASN A 334 -22.28 -27.73 4.54
CA ASN A 334 -21.48 -28.63 3.71
C ASN A 334 -21.02 -27.95 2.40
N HIS A 335 -19.73 -28.07 2.10
CA HIS A 335 -19.04 -27.41 0.99
C HIS A 335 -18.98 -25.86 1.05
N TRP A 336 -19.18 -25.22 2.20
CA TRP A 336 -18.93 -23.78 2.38
C TRP A 336 -17.64 -23.51 3.17
N SER A 337 -17.05 -22.33 2.96
CA SER A 337 -15.93 -21.80 3.74
C SER A 337 -16.11 -20.30 3.99
N VAL A 338 -15.20 -19.70 4.76
CA VAL A 338 -15.12 -18.24 4.92
C VAL A 338 -14.58 -17.63 3.61
N ASN A 339 -15.20 -16.56 3.13
CA ASN A 339 -14.96 -16.02 1.80
C ASN A 339 -13.61 -15.26 1.71
N GLU A 340 -12.64 -15.83 0.99
CA GLU A 340 -11.26 -15.30 0.90
C GLU A 340 -11.11 -13.92 0.21
N PHE A 341 -12.19 -13.38 -0.34
CA PHE A 341 -12.26 -12.08 -1.01
C PHE A 341 -12.94 -11.00 -0.16
N SER A 342 -13.58 -11.37 0.96
CA SER A 342 -14.28 -10.46 1.85
C SER A 342 -13.57 -10.42 3.21
N ALA A 343 -12.86 -9.33 3.50
CA ALA A 343 -12.24 -9.16 4.81
C ALA A 343 -13.33 -9.03 5.89
N PRO A 344 -13.21 -9.72 7.05
CA PRO A 344 -14.11 -9.49 8.16
C PRO A 344 -14.03 -8.04 8.65
N ARG A 345 -15.08 -7.54 9.30
CA ARG A 345 -15.14 -6.18 9.87
C ARG A 345 -15.81 -6.17 11.23
N PHE A 346 -15.24 -5.48 12.19
CA PHE A 346 -15.92 -5.16 13.44
C PHE A 346 -17.01 -4.08 13.20
N SER A 347 -17.97 -3.97 14.11
CA SER A 347 -18.76 -2.75 14.32
C SER A 347 -17.91 -1.68 15.02
N ASP A 348 -18.34 -0.42 14.93
CA ASP A 348 -17.61 0.73 15.50
C ASP A 348 -17.50 0.68 17.05
N ASP A 349 -18.45 0.00 17.70
CA ASP A 349 -18.44 -0.31 19.14
C ASP A 349 -17.61 -1.55 19.52
N GLY A 350 -17.10 -2.29 18.52
CA GLY A 350 -16.35 -3.52 18.67
C GLY A 350 -17.16 -4.74 19.15
N GLN A 351 -18.49 -4.66 19.27
CA GLN A 351 -19.34 -5.72 19.84
C GLN A 351 -19.75 -6.82 18.86
N ARG A 352 -19.66 -6.56 17.54
CA ARG A 352 -20.06 -7.51 16.48
C ARG A 352 -18.95 -7.66 15.46
N LEU A 353 -18.76 -8.88 14.97
CA LEU A 353 -17.86 -9.20 13.86
C LEU A 353 -18.69 -9.69 12.68
N TYR A 354 -18.69 -8.93 11.58
CA TYR A 354 -19.34 -9.30 10.33
C TYR A 354 -18.30 -9.94 9.41
N PHE A 355 -18.64 -11.08 8.82
CA PHE A 355 -17.83 -11.76 7.82
C PHE A 355 -18.74 -12.38 6.76
N SER A 356 -18.17 -12.70 5.59
CA SER A 356 -18.90 -13.36 4.50
C SER A 356 -18.47 -14.82 4.38
N THR A 357 -19.40 -15.67 3.99
CA THR A 357 -19.13 -17.08 3.65
C THR A 357 -19.46 -17.31 2.17
N SER A 358 -18.97 -18.41 1.62
CA SER A 358 -19.23 -18.80 0.23
C SER A 358 -19.07 -20.30 0.04
N PRO A 359 -19.73 -20.92 -0.95
CA PRO A 359 -19.36 -22.25 -1.42
C PRO A 359 -17.88 -22.30 -1.78
N ILE A 360 -17.21 -23.40 -1.42
CA ILE A 360 -15.85 -23.71 -1.83
C ILE A 360 -15.86 -23.95 -3.34
N ALA A 361 -14.93 -23.30 -4.07
CA ALA A 361 -14.79 -23.51 -5.50
C ALA A 361 -14.60 -25.01 -5.80
N GLN A 362 -15.42 -25.56 -6.70
CA GLN A 362 -15.24 -26.94 -7.14
C GLN A 362 -13.90 -27.03 -7.87
N ARG A 363 -13.08 -28.03 -7.51
CA ARG A 363 -11.86 -28.35 -8.28
C ARG A 363 -12.28 -28.64 -9.72
N ALA A 364 -11.54 -28.12 -10.68
CA ALA A 364 -11.86 -28.40 -12.07
C ALA A 364 -11.72 -29.91 -12.29
N ARG A 365 -12.73 -30.55 -12.90
CA ARG A 365 -12.52 -31.90 -13.44
C ARG A 365 -11.48 -31.75 -14.53
N LYS A 366 -10.23 -32.11 -14.23
CA LYS A 366 -9.16 -32.13 -15.23
C LYS A 366 -9.54 -33.12 -16.30
N ASP A 367 -9.89 -32.60 -17.46
CA ASP A 367 -10.05 -33.40 -18.65
C ASP A 367 -8.69 -34.07 -18.95
N THR A 368 -8.70 -35.40 -18.90
CA THR A 368 -7.55 -36.27 -19.15
C THR A 368 -7.42 -36.68 -20.61
N LEU A 369 -8.37 -36.28 -21.47
CA LEU A 369 -8.37 -36.59 -22.91
C LEU A 369 -7.71 -35.48 -23.74
N THR A 370 -7.78 -34.22 -23.30
CA THR A 370 -7.15 -33.08 -23.98
C THR A 370 -5.85 -32.65 -23.28
N PRO A 371 -4.72 -32.46 -23.99
CA PRO A 371 -3.50 -31.84 -23.48
C PRO A 371 -3.71 -30.41 -22.94
N ASP A 372 -2.88 -29.98 -21.99
CA ASP A 372 -3.01 -28.65 -21.35
C ASP A 372 -2.59 -27.47 -22.26
N ASP A 373 -1.95 -27.76 -23.40
CA ASP A 373 -1.58 -26.83 -24.47
C ASP A 373 -2.65 -26.66 -25.56
N GLU A 374 -3.58 -27.60 -25.70
CA GLU A 374 -4.73 -27.51 -26.61
C GLU A 374 -5.98 -26.87 -25.96
N LYS A 375 -5.99 -26.70 -24.64
CA LYS A 375 -7.09 -26.07 -23.90
C LYS A 375 -7.11 -24.55 -24.13
N VAL A 376 -8.28 -24.04 -24.55
CA VAL A 376 -8.55 -22.60 -24.71
C VAL A 376 -8.35 -21.88 -23.36
N LYS A 377 -7.72 -20.71 -23.38
CA LYS A 377 -7.26 -19.93 -22.21
C LYS A 377 -8.06 -18.67 -21.98
#